data_AF-A0A314U6J2-F1
#
_entry.id   AF-A0A314U6J2-F1
#
_cell.length_a   1.000
_cell.length_b   1.000
_cell.length_c   1.000
_cell.angle_alpha   90.00
_cell.angle_beta   90.00
_cell.angle_gamma   90.00
#
_symmetry.space_group_name_H-M   'P 1'
#
loop_
_entity.id
_entity.type
_entity.pdbx_description
1 polymer ?
#
loop_
_entity_poly.entity_id
_entity_poly.type
_entity_poly.pdbx_seq_one_letter_code
_entity_poly.pdbx_strand_id
1 'polypeptide(L)'
;MALQSVAPIPQLVHCSNNGRSPAQPFRNGLFVVDFVGLYCKSKRTRRKFGASEHRSFPQFISRNYSVKAVLDLGRSDAALDQSAASPSLDLKPKVADLHDIIAERGACGVGFIANLENKASHGIIEDALTALGCMEHRGGCGADNDSGDGSGLMSSIPWDLFDNWANKQGISSFDKLHTGVGMVFLPKDDDLMKEAKKVVVNIFRQEGLEVLGWRPVPVNVSVVGYYAKETMPNIQQVFVKVVKEENVEDIERELYICRKLIEKAASSESWGNELYFCSLSNQTIVYKGMLRSEILGLFYSDLQSDLYKSPFAIYHRRYSTNTSPRWPLAQPMRLLGHNGEINTIQGNLNWMQSREASLKSPVWNGRENEIRPYGNPTASDSANLDSAAEFLLRSGRSAEEALMILVPEGYKNHPTLSIKYPEVVDFYDYYKGQMEPWDGPALLLFSDGKTVGACLDRNGLRPARYWRTSDNVVYVASEVRSVSFITSKFLMFGKSLSAWMDGAQLWFVPLALC
;
A
#
# COMPACT_ATOMS: atom_id res chain seq x y z
N MET A 1 -51.91 -2.26 -36.04
CA MET A 1 -53.31 -2.05 -35.56
C MET A 1 -53.23 -2.24 -34.05
N ALA A 2 -53.08 -1.16 -33.26
CA ALA A 2 -54.16 -0.40 -32.58
C ALA A 2 -54.75 -1.21 -31.40
N LEU A 3 -55.06 -0.72 -30.19
CA LEU A 3 -54.95 0.56 -29.45
C LEU A 3 -55.53 0.27 -28.03
N GLN A 4 -54.93 0.87 -26.98
CA GLN A 4 -55.48 1.42 -25.71
C GLN A 4 -56.68 0.83 -24.91
N SER A 5 -56.55 0.81 -23.56
CA SER A 5 -57.29 1.63 -22.54
C SER A 5 -57.04 1.07 -21.10
N VAL A 6 -56.39 1.73 -20.12
CA VAL A 6 -56.73 2.86 -19.20
C VAL A 6 -57.77 2.57 -18.07
N ALA A 7 -57.27 2.43 -16.82
CA ALA A 7 -57.72 2.93 -15.49
C ALA A 7 -59.14 2.56 -14.91
N PRO A 8 -59.46 2.71 -13.58
CA PRO A 8 -58.87 3.61 -12.58
C PRO A 8 -58.76 3.14 -11.09
N ILE A 9 -58.14 4.04 -10.30
CA ILE A 9 -57.94 4.10 -8.83
C ILE A 9 -59.20 4.65 -8.10
N PRO A 10 -59.41 4.34 -6.81
CA PRO A 10 -59.72 5.36 -5.79
C PRO A 10 -58.92 5.15 -4.48
N GLN A 11 -58.15 6.14 -3.99
CA GLN A 11 -58.48 7.27 -3.08
C GLN A 11 -58.40 6.96 -1.57
N LEU A 12 -57.61 7.83 -0.91
CA LEU A 12 -57.31 7.96 0.52
C LEU A 12 -58.52 8.35 1.39
N VAL A 13 -58.50 7.93 2.66
CA VAL A 13 -59.18 8.62 3.78
C VAL A 13 -58.23 8.72 4.98
N HIS A 14 -58.10 9.95 5.49
CA HIS A 14 -57.41 10.38 6.71
C HIS A 14 -58.36 10.31 7.93
N CYS A 15 -57.83 10.00 9.12
CA CYS A 15 -58.27 10.48 10.46
C CYS A 15 -57.34 9.84 11.54
N SER A 16 -56.42 10.56 12.19
CA SER A 16 -56.54 11.50 13.33
C SER A 16 -56.73 10.85 14.72
N ASN A 17 -55.66 10.93 15.52
CA ASN A 17 -55.54 11.17 16.97
C ASN A 17 -56.14 10.26 18.07
N ASN A 18 -55.29 10.12 19.10
CA ASN A 18 -55.52 9.95 20.53
C ASN A 18 -55.71 8.54 21.13
N GLY A 19 -54.70 8.13 21.92
CA GLY A 19 -54.92 7.96 23.35
C GLY A 19 -54.83 6.53 23.93
N ARG A 20 -53.86 6.38 24.86
CA ARG A 20 -53.86 5.51 26.04
C ARG A 20 -53.65 3.99 25.85
N SER A 21 -52.50 3.53 26.36
CA SER A 21 -52.28 2.20 26.94
C SER A 21 -53.24 1.94 28.11
N PRO A 22 -53.61 0.68 28.46
CA PRO A 22 -52.68 -0.18 29.22
C PRO A 22 -52.77 -1.72 28.98
N ALA A 23 -51.68 -2.40 29.38
CA ALA A 23 -51.57 -3.75 29.96
C ALA A 23 -52.00 -5.03 29.18
N GLN A 24 -50.97 -5.76 28.68
CA GLN A 24 -50.63 -7.21 28.80
C GLN A 24 -51.70 -8.32 28.56
N PRO A 25 -51.28 -9.60 28.39
CA PRO A 25 -50.15 -10.20 27.66
C PRO A 25 -50.65 -11.30 26.69
N PHE A 26 -49.84 -11.87 25.78
CA PHE A 26 -49.82 -13.31 25.43
C PHE A 26 -48.90 -13.64 24.23
N ARG A 27 -47.87 -14.45 24.55
CA ARG A 27 -47.30 -15.62 23.83
C ARG A 27 -46.80 -15.59 22.37
N ASN A 28 -45.64 -16.29 22.27
CA ASN A 28 -44.99 -16.98 21.15
C ASN A 28 -44.19 -16.07 20.20
N GLY A 29 -42.86 -16.14 20.12
CA GLY A 29 -41.96 -17.26 20.40
C GLY A 29 -41.16 -17.53 19.12
N LEU A 30 -40.17 -16.67 18.84
CA LEU A 30 -39.18 -16.89 17.79
C LEU A 30 -38.22 -18.01 18.23
N PHE A 31 -37.99 -18.96 17.32
CA PHE A 31 -36.96 -19.98 17.43
C PHE A 31 -35.57 -19.35 17.45
N VAL A 32 -34.81 -19.59 18.51
CA VAL A 32 -33.34 -19.51 18.53
C VAL A 32 -32.85 -20.86 19.01
N VAL A 33 -32.07 -21.53 18.18
CA VAL A 33 -31.46 -22.83 18.48
C VAL A 33 -30.06 -22.55 19.03
N ASP A 34 -29.91 -22.72 20.34
CA ASP A 34 -28.61 -22.84 21.02
C ASP A 34 -28.30 -24.32 21.25
N PHE A 35 -27.08 -24.74 20.91
CA PHE A 35 -26.56 -26.06 21.26
C PHE A 35 -25.34 -25.91 22.19
N VAL A 36 -25.52 -26.24 23.46
CA VAL A 36 -24.42 -26.65 24.36
C VAL A 36 -24.84 -27.88 25.15
N GLY A 37 -23.99 -28.90 25.12
CA GLY A 37 -23.95 -30.03 26.04
C GLY A 37 -22.74 -30.89 25.67
N LEU A 38 -21.75 -31.11 26.53
CA LEU A 38 -21.91 -32.00 27.67
C LEU A 38 -20.93 -31.72 28.81
N TYR A 39 -21.49 -31.92 29.99
CA TYR A 39 -20.92 -31.84 31.33
C TYR A 39 -20.39 -33.22 31.77
N CYS A 40 -19.39 -33.27 32.65
CA CYS A 40 -19.37 -34.25 33.73
C CYS A 40 -18.62 -33.74 34.98
N LYS A 41 -19.24 -33.99 36.13
CA LYS A 41 -18.91 -33.56 37.51
C LYS A 41 -17.89 -34.50 38.16
N SER A 42 -17.19 -34.05 39.22
CA SER A 42 -17.40 -34.58 40.59
C SER A 42 -16.43 -34.05 41.67
N LYS A 43 -17.05 -33.46 42.71
CA LYS A 43 -16.84 -33.51 44.18
C LYS A 43 -15.54 -33.04 44.89
N ARG A 44 -15.82 -32.22 45.92
CA ARG A 44 -15.00 -31.70 47.03
C ARG A 44 -14.57 -32.77 48.05
N THR A 45 -13.40 -32.56 48.67
CA THR A 45 -13.23 -32.76 50.14
C THR A 45 -12.12 -31.86 50.71
N ARG A 46 -12.26 -31.49 51.99
CA ARG A 46 -11.49 -30.50 52.77
C ARG A 46 -10.73 -31.25 53.88
N ARG A 47 -9.44 -30.96 54.13
CA ARG A 47 -8.76 -31.17 55.44
C ARG A 47 -7.42 -30.41 55.52
N LYS A 48 -6.95 -30.24 56.76
CA LYS A 48 -6.08 -29.18 57.33
C LYS A 48 -4.73 -29.77 57.80
N PHE A 49 -3.70 -28.93 57.84
CA PHE A 49 -2.44 -28.94 58.65
C PHE A 49 -1.38 -30.04 58.46
N GLY A 50 -0.10 -29.62 58.44
CA GLY A 50 1.08 -30.44 58.74
C GLY A 50 2.36 -29.94 58.05
N ALA A 51 3.45 -29.83 58.80
CA ALA A 51 4.67 -29.10 58.48
C ALA A 51 5.82 -29.95 57.91
N SER A 52 6.87 -29.24 57.45
CA SER A 52 8.29 -29.60 57.38
C SER A 52 8.82 -30.51 56.26
N GLU A 53 9.97 -30.03 55.76
CA GLU A 53 11.14 -30.74 55.25
C GLU A 53 11.30 -31.08 53.76
N HIS A 54 12.40 -30.52 53.24
CA HIS A 54 13.03 -30.74 51.96
C HIS A 54 13.35 -32.22 51.71
N ARG A 55 13.08 -32.70 50.48
CA ARG A 55 14.13 -33.09 49.50
C ARG A 55 13.54 -33.71 48.22
N SER A 56 14.12 -33.29 47.10
CA SER A 56 14.27 -33.97 45.80
C SER A 56 13.01 -34.44 45.06
N PHE A 57 12.64 -33.70 44.00
CA PHE A 57 11.74 -34.16 42.94
C PHE A 57 12.52 -34.80 41.77
N PRO A 58 12.01 -35.89 41.17
CA PRO A 58 12.48 -36.41 39.89
C PRO A 58 11.83 -35.64 38.71
N GLN A 59 12.55 -35.64 37.58
CA GLN A 59 12.16 -35.02 36.31
C GLN A 59 10.79 -35.51 35.81
N PHE A 60 9.89 -34.57 35.52
CA PHE A 60 8.73 -34.78 34.66
C PHE A 60 8.79 -33.83 33.48
N ILE A 61 8.63 -34.43 32.29
CA ILE A 61 8.57 -33.79 30.98
C ILE A 61 7.30 -32.93 30.91
N SER A 62 7.46 -31.62 30.73
CA SER A 62 6.39 -30.70 30.37
C SER A 62 6.71 -30.10 29.01
N ARG A 63 5.92 -30.48 27.99
CA ARG A 63 5.87 -29.79 26.69
C ARG A 63 5.27 -28.40 26.92
N ASN A 64 6.10 -27.36 26.91
CA ASN A 64 5.65 -25.98 26.77
C ASN A 64 5.93 -25.53 25.33
N TYR A 65 4.85 -25.19 24.62
CA TYR A 65 4.93 -24.31 23.45
C TYR A 65 5.37 -22.93 23.94
N SER A 66 6.63 -22.58 23.65
CA SER A 66 7.15 -21.24 23.86
C SER A 66 6.96 -20.45 22.57
N VAL A 67 6.15 -19.39 22.65
CA VAL A 67 6.13 -18.32 21.65
C VAL A 67 7.49 -17.63 21.74
N LYS A 68 8.36 -17.87 20.76
CA LYS A 68 9.64 -17.18 20.63
C LYS A 68 9.40 -15.74 20.21
N ALA A 69 9.53 -14.81 21.15
CA ALA A 69 9.85 -13.42 20.82
C ALA A 69 11.24 -13.40 20.16
N VAL A 70 11.31 -12.98 18.90
CA VAL A 70 12.56 -12.78 18.16
C VAL A 70 12.97 -11.33 18.34
N LEU A 71 13.79 -11.05 19.35
CA LEU A 71 14.80 -9.97 19.41
C LEU A 71 15.66 -10.28 20.64
N ASP A 72 16.62 -11.20 20.49
CA ASP A 72 17.57 -11.56 21.55
C ASP A 72 18.77 -10.60 21.47
N LEU A 73 18.81 -9.60 22.36
CA LEU A 73 19.93 -8.67 22.50
C LEU A 73 21.02 -9.32 23.36
N GLY A 74 21.82 -10.19 22.75
CA GLY A 74 23.02 -10.73 23.37
C GLY A 74 24.10 -9.66 23.50
N ARG A 75 24.45 -9.26 24.74
CA ARG A 75 25.70 -8.56 25.05
C ARG A 75 26.84 -9.57 24.99
N SER A 76 27.75 -9.42 24.02
CA SER A 76 29.03 -10.12 24.00
C SER A 76 30.16 -9.16 24.33
N ASP A 77 30.77 -9.33 25.50
CA ASP A 77 32.12 -8.87 25.78
C ASP A 77 33.09 -9.82 25.07
N ALA A 78 33.84 -9.33 24.07
CA ALA A 78 34.94 -10.06 23.46
C ALA A 78 36.10 -9.12 23.16
N ALA A 79 37.28 -9.55 23.59
CA ALA A 79 38.54 -8.85 23.57
C ALA A 79 39.06 -8.55 22.16
N LEU A 80 39.85 -7.48 22.10
CA LEU A 80 40.58 -6.97 20.93
C LEU A 80 41.53 -8.04 20.36
N ASP A 81 41.41 -8.31 19.07
CA ASP A 81 42.54 -8.77 18.27
C ASP A 81 42.57 -8.02 16.92
N GLN A 82 43.73 -7.46 16.60
CA GLN A 82 43.97 -6.59 15.46
C GLN A 82 44.62 -7.41 14.34
N SER A 83 43.91 -7.65 13.23
CA SER A 83 44.48 -7.63 11.87
C SER A 83 43.47 -8.09 10.82
N ALA A 84 43.12 -7.17 9.91
CA ALA A 84 42.89 -7.41 8.47
C ALA A 84 42.20 -6.16 7.89
N ALA A 85 42.94 -5.37 7.11
CA ALA A 85 42.42 -4.21 6.42
C ALA A 85 41.53 -4.65 5.23
N SER A 86 40.29 -4.17 5.21
CA SER A 86 39.42 -4.11 4.03
C SER A 86 38.84 -2.69 3.93
N PRO A 87 38.59 -2.15 2.73
CA PRO A 87 38.21 -0.75 2.57
C PRO A 87 36.75 -0.58 2.98
N SER A 88 36.52 -0.14 4.21
CA SER A 88 35.20 0.29 4.66
C SER A 88 34.83 1.61 3.99
N LEU A 89 33.80 1.59 3.12
CA LEU A 89 33.10 2.79 2.68
C LEU A 89 32.56 3.52 3.93
N ASP A 90 33.16 4.66 4.24
CA ASP A 90 32.83 5.51 5.39
C ASP A 90 31.46 6.17 5.18
N LEU A 91 30.40 5.43 5.48
CA LEU A 91 29.02 5.91 5.51
C LEU A 91 28.82 6.78 6.76
N LYS A 92 29.29 8.03 6.71
CA LYS A 92 29.00 9.01 7.75
C LYS A 92 27.49 9.30 7.80
N PRO A 93 26.87 9.31 9.00
CA PRO A 93 25.46 9.63 9.13
C PRO A 93 25.21 11.07 8.68
N LYS A 94 24.49 11.23 7.56
CA LYS A 94 23.93 12.51 7.14
C LYS A 94 22.60 12.71 7.86
N VAL A 95 22.56 13.68 8.77
CA VAL A 95 21.32 14.14 9.41
C VAL A 95 20.43 14.77 8.35
N ALA A 96 19.14 14.42 8.30
CA ALA A 96 18.22 15.05 7.34
C ALA A 96 18.03 16.55 7.68
N ASP A 97 17.85 17.40 6.67
CA ASP A 97 17.63 18.85 6.82
C ASP A 97 16.13 19.15 6.73
N LEU A 98 15.63 19.89 7.72
CA LEU A 98 14.22 20.25 7.86
C LEU A 98 13.73 21.16 6.72
N HIS A 99 14.62 21.98 6.14
CA HIS A 99 14.24 22.92 5.08
C HIS A 99 13.90 22.24 3.75
N ASP A 100 14.60 21.16 3.40
CA ASP A 100 14.35 20.39 2.18
C ASP A 100 13.05 19.55 2.28
N ILE A 101 12.64 19.23 3.51
CA ILE A 101 11.47 18.39 3.83
C ILE A 101 10.16 19.20 3.88
N ILE A 102 10.18 20.42 4.43
CA ILE A 102 8.97 21.25 4.68
C ILE A 102 8.38 21.86 3.39
N ALA A 103 9.05 21.75 2.25
CA ALA A 103 8.65 22.38 0.99
C ALA A 103 7.47 21.70 0.27
N GLU A 104 6.74 20.78 0.89
CA GLU A 104 5.59 20.08 0.29
C GLU A 104 4.30 20.28 1.11
N ARG A 105 3.51 21.30 0.80
CA ARG A 105 2.18 21.51 1.41
C ARG A 105 1.09 21.39 0.36
N GLY A 106 0.13 20.49 0.55
CA GLY A 106 -0.92 20.28 -0.46
C GLY A 106 -2.14 19.47 0.00
N ALA A 107 -3.31 19.87 -0.51
CA ALA A 107 -4.55 19.12 -0.33
C ALA A 107 -4.80 18.17 -1.52
N CYS A 108 -3.93 17.16 -1.68
CA CYS A 108 -3.99 16.15 -2.75
C CYS A 108 -5.39 15.52 -2.89
N GLY A 109 -5.64 14.87 -4.03
CA GLY A 109 -6.77 13.96 -4.24
C GLY A 109 -6.28 12.52 -4.25
N VAL A 110 -6.97 11.61 -3.55
CA VAL A 110 -6.61 10.19 -3.57
C VAL A 110 -7.87 9.33 -3.51
N GLY A 111 -7.85 8.19 -4.18
CA GLY A 111 -8.93 7.21 -4.13
C GLY A 111 -8.52 5.84 -4.67
N PHE A 112 -9.34 4.84 -4.39
CA PHE A 112 -9.23 3.53 -5.04
C PHE A 112 -10.60 3.00 -5.41
N ILE A 113 -10.58 2.08 -6.36
CA ILE A 113 -11.74 1.33 -6.84
C ILE A 113 -11.35 -0.14 -6.81
N ALA A 114 -12.23 -1.00 -6.32
CA ALA A 114 -11.95 -2.43 -6.19
C ALA A 114 -13.21 -3.26 -6.39
N ASN A 115 -13.11 -4.32 -7.19
CA ASN A 115 -14.13 -5.34 -7.30
C ASN A 115 -13.96 -6.35 -6.16
N LEU A 116 -14.97 -6.50 -5.29
CA LEU A 116 -14.91 -7.39 -4.12
C LEU A 116 -14.87 -8.88 -4.49
N GLU A 117 -15.20 -9.24 -5.72
CA GLU A 117 -15.12 -10.61 -6.25
C GLU A 117 -13.81 -10.86 -7.01
N ASN A 118 -12.87 -9.91 -6.94
CA ASN A 118 -11.59 -9.92 -7.65
C ASN A 118 -11.71 -10.08 -9.19
N LYS A 119 -12.82 -9.62 -9.78
CA LYS A 119 -13.02 -9.68 -11.23
C LYS A 119 -12.32 -8.52 -11.92
N ALA A 120 -11.27 -8.84 -12.68
CA ALA A 120 -10.55 -7.85 -13.48
C ALA A 120 -11.40 -7.33 -14.64
N SER A 121 -11.46 -6.01 -14.82
CA SER A 121 -12.12 -5.39 -15.97
C SER A 121 -11.41 -4.10 -16.38
N HIS A 122 -11.63 -3.68 -17.63
CA HIS A 122 -11.16 -2.37 -18.09
C HIS A 122 -11.99 -1.23 -17.47
N GLY A 123 -13.27 -1.48 -17.17
CA GLY A 123 -14.14 -0.50 -16.53
C GLY A 123 -13.62 0.00 -15.18
N ILE A 124 -12.90 -0.81 -14.41
CA ILE A 124 -12.23 -0.34 -13.17
C ILE A 124 -11.16 0.72 -13.48
N ILE A 125 -10.43 0.58 -14.59
CA ILE A 125 -9.43 1.54 -15.04
C ILE A 125 -10.09 2.82 -15.55
N GLU A 126 -11.14 2.69 -16.39
CA GLU A 126 -11.92 3.83 -16.89
C GLU A 126 -12.53 4.65 -15.75
N ASP A 127 -13.13 3.97 -14.76
CA ASP A 127 -13.69 4.61 -13.57
C ASP A 127 -12.59 5.31 -12.76
N ALA A 128 -11.41 4.70 -12.63
CA ALA A 128 -10.29 5.28 -11.88
C ALA A 128 -9.73 6.53 -12.56
N LEU A 129 -9.61 6.53 -13.89
CA LEU A 129 -9.21 7.70 -14.68
C LEU A 129 -10.25 8.81 -14.59
N THR A 130 -11.54 8.46 -14.65
CA THR A 130 -12.65 9.42 -14.48
C THR A 130 -12.65 10.04 -13.09
N ALA A 131 -12.48 9.22 -12.06
CA ALA A 131 -12.42 9.67 -10.68
C ALA A 131 -11.17 10.52 -10.40
N LEU A 132 -10.03 10.19 -11.03
CA LEU A 132 -8.81 10.99 -11.00
C LEU A 132 -9.06 12.37 -11.62
N GLY A 133 -9.70 12.44 -12.79
CA GLY A 133 -10.09 13.70 -13.45
C GLY A 133 -10.95 14.61 -12.57
N CYS A 134 -11.84 14.01 -11.77
CA CYS A 134 -12.67 14.75 -10.82
C CYS A 134 -11.89 15.34 -9.62
N MET A 135 -10.62 14.98 -9.44
CA MET A 135 -9.74 15.52 -8.41
C MET A 135 -8.82 16.62 -8.93
N GLU A 136 -9.00 17.11 -10.16
CA GLU A 136 -8.10 18.11 -10.72
C GLU A 136 -8.09 19.42 -9.91
N HIS A 137 -9.21 19.82 -9.31
CA HIS A 137 -9.27 20.99 -8.42
C HIS A 137 -8.49 20.83 -7.11
N ARG A 138 -8.03 19.61 -6.80
CA ARG A 138 -7.13 19.29 -5.67
C ARG A 138 -5.68 19.16 -6.09
N GLY A 139 -5.38 19.24 -7.39
CA GLY A 139 -4.04 19.22 -7.92
C GLY A 139 -3.47 20.62 -8.10
N GLY A 140 -2.14 20.73 -8.12
CA GLY A 140 -1.45 21.94 -8.55
C GLY A 140 -0.94 21.81 -9.98
N CYS A 141 -0.72 22.96 -10.61
CA CYS A 141 -0.12 23.08 -11.93
C CYS A 141 1.15 23.93 -11.84
N GLY A 142 2.12 23.61 -12.68
CA GLY A 142 3.34 24.38 -12.88
C GLY A 142 3.06 25.75 -13.50
N ALA A 143 4.13 26.54 -13.63
CA ALA A 143 4.04 27.92 -14.09
C ALA A 143 3.54 28.10 -15.55
N ASP A 144 3.49 27.02 -16.34
CA ASP A 144 2.93 27.00 -17.70
C ASP A 144 1.41 26.78 -17.73
N ASN A 145 0.76 26.59 -16.57
CA ASN A 145 -0.65 26.22 -16.41
C ASN A 145 -1.06 24.91 -17.11
N ASP A 146 -0.10 24.07 -17.51
CA ASP A 146 -0.37 22.83 -18.24
C ASP A 146 0.35 21.61 -17.62
N SER A 147 1.60 21.79 -17.20
CA SER A 147 2.34 20.77 -16.45
C SER A 147 1.69 20.55 -15.09
N GLY A 148 1.29 19.31 -14.77
CA GLY A 148 0.71 19.01 -13.46
C GLY A 148 1.76 18.63 -12.42
N ASP A 149 1.50 18.92 -11.14
CA ASP A 149 2.38 18.56 -10.01
C ASP A 149 2.56 17.05 -9.76
N GLY A 150 1.80 16.23 -10.50
CA GLY A 150 1.87 14.77 -10.45
C GLY A 150 0.48 14.14 -10.45
N SER A 151 0.30 13.12 -11.29
CA SER A 151 -0.83 12.20 -11.23
C SER A 151 -0.36 10.78 -11.54
N GLY A 152 -1.13 9.80 -11.08
CA GLY A 152 -0.81 8.40 -11.35
C GLY A 152 -1.89 7.42 -10.94
N LEU A 153 -1.69 6.18 -11.38
CA LEU A 153 -2.56 5.04 -11.18
C LEU A 153 -1.70 3.79 -10.91
N MET A 154 -2.00 3.10 -9.81
CA MET A 154 -1.50 1.77 -9.48
C MET A 154 -2.60 0.75 -9.74
N SER A 155 -2.25 -0.40 -10.28
CA SER A 155 -3.20 -1.50 -10.51
C SER A 155 -2.48 -2.86 -10.51
N SER A 156 -3.22 -3.96 -10.69
CA SER A 156 -2.63 -5.25 -11.01
C SER A 156 -1.93 -5.21 -12.37
N ILE A 157 -0.92 -6.06 -12.55
CA ILE A 157 -0.22 -6.17 -13.83
C ILE A 157 -1.18 -6.62 -14.96
N PRO A 158 -1.31 -5.84 -16.06
CA PRO A 158 -2.21 -6.16 -17.17
C PRO A 158 -1.58 -7.19 -18.12
N TRP A 159 -1.44 -8.44 -17.65
CA TRP A 159 -0.73 -9.48 -18.39
C TRP A 159 -1.26 -9.71 -19.81
N ASP A 160 -2.57 -9.58 -20.05
CA ASP A 160 -3.16 -9.73 -21.39
C ASP A 160 -2.62 -8.69 -22.39
N LEU A 161 -2.38 -7.46 -21.92
CA LEU A 161 -1.77 -6.39 -22.73
C LEU A 161 -0.30 -6.72 -23.03
N PHE A 162 0.43 -7.23 -22.04
CA PHE A 162 1.85 -7.58 -22.20
C PHE A 162 2.06 -8.83 -23.05
N ASP A 163 1.24 -9.87 -22.91
CA ASP A 163 1.25 -11.05 -23.77
C ASP A 163 0.91 -10.66 -25.21
N ASN A 164 -0.04 -9.74 -25.44
CA ASN A 164 -0.33 -9.22 -26.77
C ASN A 164 0.87 -8.51 -27.39
N TRP A 165 1.57 -7.67 -26.62
CA TRP A 165 2.79 -7.01 -27.07
C TRP A 165 3.90 -8.03 -27.36
N ALA A 166 4.15 -8.98 -26.46
CA ALA A 166 5.19 -10.01 -26.59
C ALA A 166 4.98 -10.84 -27.87
N ASN A 167 3.75 -11.29 -28.10
CA ASN A 167 3.40 -12.04 -29.32
C ASN A 167 3.69 -11.25 -30.60
N LYS A 168 3.42 -9.93 -30.62
CA LYS A 168 3.76 -9.06 -31.77
C LYS A 168 5.25 -8.90 -31.99
N GLN A 169 6.07 -9.04 -30.94
CA GLN A 169 7.53 -9.00 -31.00
C GLN A 169 8.17 -10.37 -31.25
N GLY A 170 7.38 -11.45 -31.35
CA GLY A 170 7.90 -12.81 -31.46
C GLY A 170 8.48 -13.38 -30.14
N ILE A 171 8.11 -12.79 -29.01
CA ILE A 171 8.49 -13.23 -27.66
C ILE A 171 7.40 -14.19 -27.15
N SER A 172 7.78 -15.28 -26.49
CA SER A 172 6.84 -16.20 -25.86
C SER A 172 6.02 -15.51 -24.77
N SER A 173 4.80 -16.01 -24.53
CA SER A 173 3.96 -15.57 -23.41
C SER A 173 4.71 -15.63 -22.08
N PHE A 174 4.43 -14.69 -21.20
CA PHE A 174 5.11 -14.62 -19.91
C PHE A 174 4.56 -15.67 -18.93
N ASP A 175 5.46 -16.23 -18.12
CA ASP A 175 5.06 -16.99 -16.94
C ASP A 175 4.65 -15.99 -15.84
N LYS A 176 3.35 -15.69 -15.77
CA LYS A 176 2.78 -14.64 -14.91
C LYS A 176 3.09 -14.83 -13.42
N LEU A 177 3.30 -16.07 -12.98
CA LEU A 177 3.60 -16.39 -11.59
C LEU A 177 5.05 -16.01 -11.23
N HIS A 178 5.97 -16.23 -12.16
CA HIS A 178 7.41 -16.07 -11.95
C HIS A 178 8.01 -14.84 -12.65
N THR A 179 7.20 -14.04 -13.33
CA THR A 179 7.68 -12.86 -14.06
C THR A 179 7.31 -11.59 -13.33
N GLY A 180 8.31 -10.77 -13.00
CA GLY A 180 8.14 -9.40 -12.54
C GLY A 180 8.20 -8.40 -13.68
N VAL A 181 7.52 -7.26 -13.51
CA VAL A 181 7.58 -6.12 -14.41
C VAL A 181 8.10 -4.90 -13.67
N GLY A 182 9.21 -4.35 -14.15
CA GLY A 182 9.74 -3.06 -13.70
C GLY A 182 9.25 -1.93 -14.56
N MET A 183 8.49 -0.98 -14.02
CA MET A 183 8.21 0.29 -14.66
C MET A 183 9.30 1.29 -14.26
N VAL A 184 10.14 1.69 -15.22
CA VAL A 184 11.40 2.39 -14.95
C VAL A 184 11.46 3.70 -15.74
N PHE A 185 11.80 4.77 -15.02
CA PHE A 185 12.30 6.01 -15.60
C PHE A 185 13.81 5.90 -15.75
N LEU A 186 14.30 6.18 -16.95
CA LEU A 186 15.69 6.12 -17.32
C LEU A 186 16.16 7.49 -17.84
N PRO A 187 17.49 7.71 -17.92
CA PRO A 187 18.05 8.95 -18.44
C PRO A 187 17.45 9.34 -19.78
N LYS A 188 17.25 10.65 -20.00
CA LYS A 188 16.68 11.19 -21.25
C LYS A 188 17.62 10.99 -22.45
N ASP A 189 18.92 11.03 -22.19
CA ASP A 189 19.94 10.74 -23.19
C ASP A 189 19.99 9.24 -23.54
N ASP A 190 20.02 8.92 -24.83
CA ASP A 190 19.95 7.55 -25.33
C ASP A 190 21.17 6.70 -24.98
N ASP A 191 22.36 7.30 -24.88
CA ASP A 191 23.58 6.57 -24.55
C ASP A 191 23.65 6.31 -23.04
N LEU A 192 23.30 7.30 -22.21
CA LEU A 192 23.13 7.11 -20.77
C LEU A 192 22.01 6.10 -20.46
N MET A 193 20.92 6.09 -21.23
CA MET A 193 19.87 5.06 -21.11
C MET A 193 20.42 3.66 -21.38
N LYS A 194 21.27 3.48 -22.41
CA LYS A 194 21.88 2.17 -22.71
C LYS A 194 22.81 1.73 -21.57
N GLU A 195 23.57 2.65 -20.99
CA GLU A 195 24.41 2.37 -19.82
C GLU A 195 23.57 1.96 -18.61
N ALA A 196 22.52 2.70 -18.31
CA ALA A 196 21.59 2.38 -17.24
C ALA A 196 20.96 0.98 -17.42
N LYS A 197 20.50 0.66 -18.64
CA LYS A 197 19.98 -0.69 -18.95
C LYS A 197 21.03 -1.79 -18.74
N LYS A 198 22.30 -1.54 -19.08
CA LYS A 198 23.38 -2.51 -18.83
C LYS A 198 23.58 -2.77 -17.34
N VAL A 199 23.59 -1.73 -16.51
CA VAL A 199 23.70 -1.86 -15.05
C VAL A 199 22.52 -2.68 -14.50
N VAL A 200 21.29 -2.34 -14.90
CA VAL A 200 20.07 -3.06 -14.50
C VAL A 200 20.16 -4.55 -14.86
N VAL A 201 20.49 -4.87 -16.13
CA VAL A 201 20.61 -6.25 -16.62
C VAL A 201 21.73 -7.02 -15.90
N ASN A 202 22.84 -6.36 -15.61
CA ASN A 202 23.97 -6.98 -14.92
C ASN A 202 23.59 -7.39 -13.49
N ILE A 203 22.90 -6.54 -12.74
CA ILE A 203 22.46 -6.88 -11.38
C ILE A 203 21.45 -8.03 -11.41
N PHE A 204 20.43 -7.97 -12.28
CA PHE A 204 19.48 -9.09 -12.40
C PHE A 204 20.19 -10.41 -12.71
N ARG A 205 21.17 -10.41 -13.61
CA ARG A 205 21.95 -11.62 -13.93
C ARG A 205 22.78 -12.10 -12.75
N GLN A 206 23.39 -11.20 -11.97
CA GLN A 206 24.18 -11.55 -10.79
C GLN A 206 23.31 -12.22 -9.71
N GLU A 207 22.08 -11.75 -9.54
CA GLU A 207 21.10 -12.35 -8.63
C GLU A 207 20.50 -13.67 -9.18
N GLY A 208 20.75 -13.97 -10.45
CA GLY A 208 20.30 -15.19 -11.13
C GLY A 208 18.90 -15.09 -11.71
N LEU A 209 18.44 -13.87 -11.98
CA LEU A 209 17.19 -13.58 -12.67
C LEU A 209 17.45 -13.46 -14.17
N GLU A 210 16.44 -13.83 -14.97
CA GLU A 210 16.53 -13.79 -16.43
C GLU A 210 15.76 -12.58 -16.97
N VAL A 211 16.45 -11.65 -17.63
CA VAL A 211 15.80 -10.51 -18.29
C VAL A 211 15.21 -10.98 -19.62
N LEU A 212 13.89 -11.01 -19.70
CA LEU A 212 13.14 -11.50 -20.87
C LEU A 212 13.05 -10.45 -21.98
N GLY A 213 13.05 -9.16 -21.62
CA GLY A 213 13.00 -8.10 -22.61
C GLY A 213 12.75 -6.71 -22.03
N TRP A 214 12.90 -5.72 -22.89
CA TRP A 214 12.58 -4.32 -22.63
C TRP A 214 11.47 -3.86 -23.56
N ARG A 215 10.49 -3.13 -23.01
CA ARG A 215 9.38 -2.54 -23.74
C ARG A 215 9.39 -1.02 -23.55
N PRO A 216 9.60 -0.24 -24.62
CA PRO A 216 9.27 1.18 -24.59
C PRO A 216 7.78 1.35 -24.32
N VAL A 217 7.42 2.15 -23.33
CA VAL A 217 6.01 2.38 -22.99
C VAL A 217 5.41 3.31 -24.06
N PRO A 218 4.28 2.94 -24.70
CA PRO A 218 3.65 3.78 -25.70
C PRO A 218 3.06 5.03 -25.03
N VAL A 219 3.67 6.18 -25.33
CA VAL A 219 3.29 7.48 -24.75
C VAL A 219 2.99 8.52 -25.82
N ASN A 220 2.01 9.39 -25.56
CA ASN A 220 1.70 10.54 -26.39
C ASN A 220 2.31 11.82 -25.79
N VAL A 221 3.49 12.21 -26.26
CA VAL A 221 4.22 13.39 -25.75
C VAL A 221 3.55 14.71 -26.15
N SER A 222 2.60 14.72 -27.10
CA SER A 222 1.96 15.95 -27.56
C SER A 222 1.02 16.60 -26.54
N VAL A 223 0.56 15.82 -25.54
CA VAL A 223 -0.34 16.29 -24.47
C VAL A 223 0.41 16.71 -23.20
N VAL A 224 1.73 16.68 -23.21
CA VAL A 224 2.56 16.99 -22.03
C VAL A 224 2.93 18.47 -22.03
N GLY A 225 2.66 19.14 -20.90
CA GLY A 225 3.04 20.53 -20.67
C GLY A 225 4.54 20.77 -20.83
N TYR A 226 4.91 22.01 -21.14
CA TYR A 226 6.29 22.37 -21.49
C TYR A 226 7.29 21.98 -20.41
N TYR A 227 7.06 22.36 -19.15
CA TYR A 227 8.00 22.06 -18.06
C TYR A 227 8.10 20.57 -17.75
N ALA A 228 6.97 19.84 -17.78
CA ALA A 228 6.96 18.40 -17.59
C ALA A 228 7.73 17.67 -18.70
N LYS A 229 7.63 18.17 -19.94
CA LYS A 229 8.34 17.62 -21.10
C LYS A 229 9.85 17.83 -21.02
N GLU A 230 10.30 18.97 -20.48
CA GLU A 230 11.73 19.23 -20.31
C GLU A 230 12.39 18.19 -19.40
N THR A 231 11.74 17.84 -18.29
CA THR A 231 12.23 16.86 -17.30
C THR A 231 11.73 15.43 -17.54
N MET A 232 11.06 15.17 -18.67
CA MET A 232 10.49 13.87 -19.00
C MET A 232 11.58 12.80 -19.17
N PRO A 233 11.52 11.69 -18.41
CA PRO A 233 12.47 10.60 -18.53
C PRO A 233 12.14 9.70 -19.73
N ASN A 234 13.09 8.84 -20.10
CA ASN A 234 12.77 7.69 -20.94
C ASN A 234 11.99 6.66 -20.13
N ILE A 235 10.75 6.38 -20.54
CA ILE A 235 9.86 5.47 -19.81
C ILE A 235 9.90 4.09 -20.45
N GLN A 236 10.38 3.11 -19.69
CA GLN A 236 10.60 1.74 -20.17
C GLN A 236 10.05 0.73 -19.17
N GLN A 237 9.63 -0.41 -19.68
CA GLN A 237 9.29 -1.58 -18.89
C GLN A 237 10.35 -2.67 -19.10
N VAL A 238 10.79 -3.29 -18.02
CA VAL A 238 11.67 -4.48 -18.05
C VAL A 238 10.91 -5.69 -17.54
N PHE A 239 10.95 -6.79 -18.29
CA PHE A 239 10.37 -8.07 -17.90
C PHE A 239 11.48 -8.96 -17.38
N VAL A 240 11.31 -9.48 -16.17
CA VAL A 240 12.33 -10.28 -15.50
C VAL A 240 11.71 -11.53 -14.89
N LYS A 241 12.26 -12.69 -15.23
CA LYS A 241 11.86 -13.97 -14.67
C LYS A 241 12.69 -14.29 -13.43
N VAL A 242 11.98 -14.60 -12.35
CA VAL A 242 12.54 -15.11 -11.10
C VAL A 242 12.52 -16.63 -11.15
N VAL A 243 13.70 -17.26 -11.15
CA VAL A 243 13.84 -18.69 -11.43
C VAL A 243 13.87 -19.54 -10.15
N LYS A 244 14.34 -18.96 -9.04
CA LYS A 244 14.66 -19.71 -7.81
C LYS A 244 13.51 -19.78 -6.81
N GLU A 245 12.51 -18.92 -6.97
CA GLU A 245 11.45 -18.71 -5.98
C GLU A 245 10.09 -19.10 -6.56
N GLU A 246 9.30 -19.82 -5.77
CA GLU A 246 7.97 -20.31 -6.17
C GLU A 246 6.83 -19.51 -5.50
N ASN A 247 7.08 -19.00 -4.30
CA ASN A 247 6.10 -18.23 -3.54
C ASN A 247 6.18 -16.75 -3.92
N VAL A 248 5.01 -16.14 -4.14
CA VAL A 248 4.86 -14.70 -4.44
C VAL A 248 5.61 -13.82 -3.45
N GLU A 249 5.57 -14.10 -2.15
CA GLU A 249 6.29 -13.26 -1.17
C GLU A 249 7.81 -13.26 -1.37
N ASP A 250 8.36 -14.41 -1.78
CA ASP A 250 9.79 -14.59 -1.98
C ASP A 250 10.22 -13.98 -3.32
N ILE A 251 9.39 -14.14 -4.37
CA ILE A 251 9.55 -13.45 -5.65
C ILE A 251 9.58 -11.93 -5.47
N GLU A 252 8.60 -11.38 -4.75
CA GLU A 252 8.52 -9.95 -4.50
C GLU A 252 9.68 -9.43 -3.64
N ARG A 253 10.18 -10.23 -2.69
CA ARG A 253 11.36 -9.88 -1.90
C ARG A 253 12.63 -9.88 -2.74
N GLU A 254 12.78 -10.84 -3.63
CA GLU A 254 13.91 -10.91 -4.56
C GLU A 254 13.92 -9.69 -5.51
N LEU A 255 12.75 -9.31 -6.03
CA LEU A 255 12.58 -8.10 -6.83
C LEU A 255 12.90 -6.83 -6.02
N TYR A 256 12.49 -6.75 -4.76
CA TYR A 256 12.84 -5.66 -3.85
C TYR A 256 14.37 -5.55 -3.65
N ILE A 257 15.04 -6.67 -3.37
CA ILE A 257 16.51 -6.71 -3.21
C ILE A 257 17.20 -6.26 -4.49
N CYS A 258 16.81 -6.81 -5.64
CA CYS A 258 17.35 -6.42 -6.93
C CYS A 258 17.22 -4.90 -7.17
N ARG A 259 16.05 -4.32 -6.87
CA ARG A 259 15.84 -2.87 -6.99
C ARG A 259 16.80 -2.08 -6.11
N LYS A 260 16.96 -2.47 -4.83
CA LYS A 260 17.89 -1.80 -3.90
C LYS A 260 19.34 -1.89 -4.36
N LEU A 261 19.76 -3.05 -4.89
CA LEU A 261 21.09 -3.25 -5.45
C LEU A 261 21.32 -2.41 -6.71
N ILE A 262 20.33 -2.31 -7.59
CA ILE A 262 20.40 -1.45 -8.79
C ILE A 262 20.49 0.02 -8.39
N GLU A 263 19.64 0.49 -7.46
CA GLU A 263 19.67 1.87 -6.95
C GLU A 263 21.05 2.19 -6.34
N LYS A 264 21.63 1.25 -5.59
CA LYS A 264 22.97 1.39 -5.00
C LYS A 264 24.06 1.44 -6.07
N ALA A 265 24.01 0.56 -7.07
CA ALA A 265 24.97 0.57 -8.19
C ALA A 265 24.87 1.89 -8.98
N ALA A 266 23.66 2.34 -9.29
CA ALA A 266 23.40 3.58 -10.01
C ALA A 266 23.90 4.82 -9.25
N SER A 267 23.93 4.80 -7.91
CA SER A 267 24.41 5.95 -7.11
C SER A 267 25.87 6.35 -7.35
N SER A 268 26.68 5.45 -7.93
CA SER A 268 28.07 5.72 -8.31
C SER A 268 28.22 6.30 -9.72
N GLU A 269 27.13 6.33 -10.48
CA GLU A 269 27.09 6.75 -11.89
C GLU A 269 26.58 8.20 -12.02
N SER A 270 27.08 8.94 -13.02
CA SER A 270 26.70 10.34 -13.24
C SER A 270 25.20 10.51 -13.53
N TRP A 271 24.59 9.54 -14.19
CA TRP A 271 23.18 9.48 -14.55
C TRP A 271 22.29 8.87 -13.45
N GLY A 272 22.88 8.44 -12.32
CA GLY A 272 22.17 7.67 -11.29
C GLY A 272 20.91 8.33 -10.74
N ASN A 273 20.88 9.67 -10.69
CA ASN A 273 19.73 10.45 -10.22
C ASN A 273 18.52 10.44 -11.18
N GLU A 274 18.72 10.02 -12.44
CA GLU A 274 17.65 9.89 -13.44
C GLU A 274 17.03 8.50 -13.49
N LEU A 275 17.68 7.49 -12.89
CA LEU A 275 17.13 6.15 -12.76
C LEU A 275 16.12 6.10 -11.60
N TYR A 276 14.89 5.69 -11.91
CA TYR A 276 13.86 5.53 -10.88
C TYR A 276 12.87 4.43 -11.24
N PHE A 277 12.75 3.42 -10.37
CA PHE A 277 11.70 2.42 -10.46
C PHE A 277 10.41 2.96 -9.86
N CYS A 278 9.39 3.17 -10.70
CA CYS A 278 8.02 3.45 -10.26
C CYS A 278 7.42 2.24 -9.55
N SER A 279 7.66 1.05 -10.11
CA SER A 279 7.32 -0.24 -9.52
C SER A 279 8.28 -1.30 -10.06
N LEU A 280 8.54 -2.35 -9.28
CA LEU A 280 9.16 -3.60 -9.72
C LEU A 280 8.52 -4.72 -8.91
N SER A 281 7.57 -5.42 -9.51
CA SER A 281 6.71 -6.39 -8.83
C SER A 281 6.17 -7.42 -9.83
N ASN A 282 5.75 -8.59 -9.35
CA ASN A 282 4.93 -9.57 -10.07
C ASN A 282 3.43 -9.41 -9.82
N GLN A 283 3.02 -8.50 -8.92
CA GLN A 283 1.63 -8.25 -8.58
C GLN A 283 1.12 -6.90 -9.10
N THR A 284 1.88 -5.82 -8.88
CA THR A 284 1.40 -4.44 -9.11
C THR A 284 2.25 -3.68 -10.13
N ILE A 285 1.64 -2.71 -10.79
CA ILE A 285 2.32 -1.78 -11.68
C ILE A 285 1.80 -0.35 -11.50
N VAL A 286 2.70 0.63 -11.61
CA VAL A 286 2.38 2.05 -11.39
C VAL A 286 2.64 2.86 -12.65
N TYR A 287 1.59 3.46 -13.20
CA TYR A 287 1.65 4.45 -14.28
C TYR A 287 1.50 5.85 -13.70
N LYS A 288 2.55 6.66 -13.72
CA LYS A 288 2.54 8.01 -13.14
C LYS A 288 3.39 9.00 -13.91
N GLY A 289 3.21 10.29 -13.66
CA GLY A 289 4.02 11.34 -14.27
C GLY A 289 3.63 12.74 -13.81
N MET A 290 4.36 13.75 -14.28
CA MET A 290 4.11 15.17 -13.99
C MET A 290 3.00 15.73 -14.89
N LEU A 291 1.82 15.14 -14.75
CA LEU A 291 0.68 15.33 -15.62
C LEU A 291 -0.53 15.80 -14.82
N ARG A 292 -1.39 16.60 -15.44
CA ARG A 292 -2.75 16.84 -14.95
C ARG A 292 -3.54 15.53 -14.96
N SER A 293 -4.57 15.44 -14.13
CA SER A 293 -5.37 14.23 -13.93
C SER A 293 -5.97 13.70 -15.24
N GLU A 294 -6.60 14.60 -16.01
CA GLU A 294 -7.25 14.27 -17.29
C GLU A 294 -6.26 13.83 -18.39
N ILE A 295 -4.98 14.16 -18.24
CA ILE A 295 -3.93 13.89 -19.22
C ILE A 295 -3.34 12.48 -19.03
N LEU A 296 -3.41 11.89 -17.84
CA LEU A 296 -2.76 10.60 -17.54
C LEU A 296 -3.17 9.50 -18.52
N GLY A 297 -4.48 9.36 -18.77
CA GLY A 297 -5.01 8.36 -19.70
C GLY A 297 -4.68 8.66 -21.17
N LEU A 298 -4.59 9.94 -21.54
CA LEU A 298 -4.24 10.37 -22.90
C LEU A 298 -2.73 10.22 -23.18
N PHE A 299 -1.91 10.39 -22.15
CA PHE A 299 -0.47 10.25 -22.23
C PHE A 299 -0.06 8.78 -22.33
N TYR A 300 -0.58 7.90 -21.48
CA TYR A 300 -0.26 6.47 -21.50
C TYR A 300 -1.28 5.69 -22.32
N SER A 301 -0.95 5.39 -23.59
CA SER A 301 -1.87 4.67 -24.50
C SER A 301 -2.29 3.30 -23.96
N ASP A 302 -1.47 2.66 -23.12
CA ASP A 302 -1.81 1.40 -22.46
C ASP A 302 -3.10 1.51 -21.64
N LEU A 303 -3.32 2.63 -20.95
CA LEU A 303 -4.48 2.85 -20.09
C LEU A 303 -5.79 3.05 -20.87
N GLN A 304 -5.72 3.19 -22.19
CA GLN A 304 -6.89 3.29 -23.09
C GLN A 304 -7.20 1.96 -23.79
N SER A 305 -6.42 0.91 -23.53
CA SER A 305 -6.57 -0.39 -24.17
C SER A 305 -7.54 -1.26 -23.40
N ASP A 306 -8.52 -1.86 -24.08
CA ASP A 306 -9.44 -2.86 -23.51
C ASP A 306 -8.73 -4.11 -22.94
N LEU A 307 -7.46 -4.32 -23.33
CA LEU A 307 -6.61 -5.39 -22.78
C LEU A 307 -6.04 -5.04 -21.40
N TYR A 308 -6.09 -3.77 -20.99
CA TYR A 308 -5.69 -3.35 -19.66
C TYR A 308 -6.84 -3.60 -18.68
N LYS A 309 -6.82 -4.76 -18.03
CA LYS A 309 -7.83 -5.14 -17.05
C LYS A 309 -7.19 -5.27 -15.67
N SER A 310 -7.87 -4.76 -14.66
CA SER A 310 -7.45 -4.90 -13.27
C SER A 310 -8.67 -5.07 -12.35
N PRO A 311 -8.58 -5.85 -11.27
CA PRO A 311 -9.64 -5.95 -10.27
C PRO A 311 -9.67 -4.75 -9.32
N PHE A 312 -8.58 -3.98 -9.25
CA PHE A 312 -8.50 -2.75 -8.46
C PHE A 312 -7.69 -1.66 -9.17
N ALA A 313 -7.86 -0.42 -8.74
CA ALA A 313 -6.98 0.68 -9.11
C ALA A 313 -6.88 1.68 -7.95
N ILE A 314 -5.68 2.12 -7.61
CA ILE A 314 -5.43 3.25 -6.72
C ILE A 314 -4.99 4.43 -7.59
N TYR A 315 -5.63 5.58 -7.44
CA TYR A 315 -5.29 6.80 -8.17
C TYR A 315 -4.93 7.93 -7.21
N HIS A 316 -4.03 8.80 -7.66
CA HIS A 316 -3.57 9.94 -6.87
C HIS A 316 -3.35 11.16 -7.76
N ARG A 317 -3.79 12.32 -7.26
CA ARG A 317 -3.50 13.65 -7.80
C ARG A 317 -2.75 14.46 -6.75
N ARG A 318 -1.52 14.83 -7.07
CA ARG A 318 -0.62 15.57 -6.18
C ARG A 318 -0.85 17.08 -6.27
N TYR A 319 -0.63 17.77 -5.16
CA TYR A 319 -0.45 19.21 -5.07
C TYR A 319 0.90 19.49 -4.41
N SER A 320 1.71 20.35 -5.02
CA SER A 320 3.04 20.71 -4.54
C SER A 320 3.19 22.21 -4.40
N THR A 321 4.05 22.63 -3.48
CA THR A 321 4.53 24.01 -3.38
C THR A 321 5.79 24.26 -4.22
N ASN A 322 6.29 23.23 -4.92
CA ASN A 322 7.42 23.33 -5.84
C ASN A 322 6.94 23.60 -7.28
N THR A 323 7.60 24.52 -7.98
CA THR A 323 7.26 24.88 -9.36
C THR A 323 7.99 24.07 -10.43
N SER A 324 9.04 23.33 -10.04
CA SER A 324 9.84 22.51 -10.97
C SER A 324 9.41 21.05 -10.95
N PRO A 325 8.93 20.49 -12.07
CA PRO A 325 8.37 19.15 -12.10
C PRO A 325 9.45 18.06 -12.01
N ARG A 326 9.30 17.15 -11.04
CA ARG A 326 10.17 15.96 -10.87
C ARG A 326 9.34 14.69 -10.93
N TRP A 327 9.41 13.98 -12.07
CA TRP A 327 8.63 12.78 -12.36
C TRP A 327 8.60 11.71 -11.27
N PRO A 328 9.72 11.40 -10.57
CA PRO A 328 9.70 10.45 -9.46
C PRO A 328 8.75 10.80 -8.30
N LEU A 329 8.45 12.09 -8.08
CA LEU A 329 7.64 12.58 -6.95
C LEU A 329 6.14 12.42 -7.16
N ALA A 330 5.68 12.13 -8.38
CA ALA A 330 4.29 11.76 -8.61
C ALA A 330 3.92 10.51 -7.80
N GLN A 331 2.64 10.35 -7.49
CA GLN A 331 2.10 9.21 -6.75
C GLN A 331 1.04 8.49 -7.62
N PRO A 332 0.71 7.21 -7.35
CA PRO A 332 1.16 6.37 -6.22
C PRO A 332 2.67 6.07 -6.16
N MET A 333 3.13 5.69 -4.97
CA MET A 333 4.43 5.08 -4.74
C MET A 333 4.34 3.56 -5.00
N ARG A 334 5.16 2.72 -4.37
CA ARG A 334 5.24 1.27 -4.69
C ARG A 334 4.16 0.48 -3.99
N LEU A 335 3.80 0.91 -2.79
CA LEU A 335 2.76 0.36 -1.93
C LEU A 335 1.66 1.39 -1.67
N LEU A 336 2.00 2.68 -1.53
CA LEU A 336 1.12 3.71 -0.98
C LEU A 336 0.72 4.82 -1.97
N GLY A 337 -0.52 5.29 -1.84
CA GLY A 337 -0.95 6.64 -2.22
C GLY A 337 -1.27 7.46 -0.97
N HIS A 338 -0.57 8.55 -0.75
CA HIS A 338 -0.63 9.36 0.46
C HIS A 338 -1.21 10.75 0.19
N ASN A 339 -2.33 11.04 0.84
CA ASN A 339 -2.91 12.37 0.93
C ASN A 339 -2.67 12.91 2.33
N GLY A 340 -1.69 13.78 2.48
CA GLY A 340 -1.22 14.12 3.82
C GLY A 340 0.14 14.79 3.86
N GLU A 341 0.62 14.95 5.07
CA GLU A 341 1.97 15.44 5.40
C GLU A 341 2.43 14.72 6.67
N ILE A 342 3.62 14.11 6.67
CA ILE A 342 4.20 13.49 7.86
C ILE A 342 5.07 14.52 8.58
N ASN A 343 4.50 15.12 9.63
CA ASN A 343 5.14 16.22 10.36
C ASN A 343 6.28 15.74 11.28
N THR A 344 6.38 14.44 11.55
CA THR A 344 7.46 13.84 12.37
C THR A 344 8.61 13.26 11.56
N ILE A 345 8.60 13.43 10.23
CA ILE A 345 9.50 12.73 9.30
C ILE A 345 10.99 12.84 9.63
N GLN A 346 11.47 14.01 10.07
CA GLN A 346 12.86 14.18 10.48
C GLN A 346 13.27 13.23 11.61
N GLY A 347 12.40 13.10 12.63
CA GLY A 347 12.61 12.20 13.75
C GLY A 347 12.55 10.75 13.28
N ASN A 348 11.56 10.41 12.47
CA ASN A 348 11.36 9.06 11.94
C ASN A 348 12.58 8.58 11.13
N LEU A 349 13.14 9.45 10.27
CA LEU A 349 14.33 9.12 9.49
C LEU A 349 15.55 8.87 10.38
N ASN A 350 15.78 9.73 11.37
CA ASN A 350 16.89 9.56 12.31
C ASN A 350 16.74 8.26 13.12
N TRP A 351 15.51 7.93 13.54
CA TRP A 351 15.22 6.70 14.26
C TRP A 351 15.37 5.45 13.40
N MET A 352 14.89 5.46 12.16
CA MET A 352 15.12 4.37 11.21
C MET A 352 16.62 4.17 10.97
N GLN A 353 17.36 5.25 10.72
CA GLN A 353 18.82 5.20 10.54
C GLN A 353 19.53 4.60 11.75
N SER A 354 19.12 4.97 12.98
CA SER A 354 19.71 4.41 14.21
C SER A 354 19.50 2.90 14.37
N ARG A 355 18.43 2.36 13.75
CA ARG A 355 18.10 0.93 13.77
C ARG A 355 18.77 0.13 12.67
N GLU A 356 19.27 0.79 11.61
CA GLU A 356 19.78 0.11 10.42
C GLU A 356 20.81 -0.95 10.78
N ALA A 357 21.81 -0.59 11.58
CA ALA A 357 22.93 -1.47 11.94
C ALA A 357 22.52 -2.72 12.75
N SER A 358 21.47 -2.63 13.57
CA SER A 358 21.03 -3.70 14.47
C SER A 358 19.87 -4.54 13.94
N LEU A 359 19.12 -4.03 12.96
CA LEU A 359 18.01 -4.74 12.33
C LEU A 359 18.51 -6.01 11.64
N LYS A 360 17.93 -7.14 12.06
CA LYS A 360 18.15 -8.48 11.49
C LYS A 360 16.81 -9.16 11.34
N SER A 361 16.61 -9.88 10.25
CA SER A 361 15.46 -10.76 10.09
C SER A 361 15.86 -12.02 9.34
N PRO A 362 15.43 -13.21 9.79
CA PRO A 362 15.74 -14.46 9.10
C PRO A 362 15.36 -14.44 7.61
N VAL A 363 14.31 -13.71 7.23
CA VAL A 363 13.83 -13.63 5.85
C VAL A 363 14.84 -12.99 4.88
N TRP A 364 15.81 -12.22 5.41
CA TRP A 364 16.83 -11.56 4.62
C TRP A 364 18.07 -12.43 4.39
N ASN A 365 18.19 -13.58 5.06
CA ASN A 365 19.31 -14.52 4.90
C ASN A 365 20.71 -13.87 4.99
N GLY A 366 20.88 -12.86 5.88
CA GLY A 366 22.16 -12.16 6.06
C GLY A 366 22.42 -11.00 5.09
N ARG A 367 21.46 -10.67 4.21
CA ARG A 367 21.56 -9.61 3.20
C ARG A 367 21.09 -8.24 3.69
N GLU A 368 20.85 -8.05 4.98
CA GLU A 368 20.30 -6.79 5.53
C GLU A 368 21.15 -5.56 5.19
N ASN A 369 22.47 -5.73 5.05
CA ASN A 369 23.38 -4.64 4.67
C ASN A 369 23.21 -4.18 3.21
N GLU A 370 22.68 -5.03 2.34
CA GLU A 370 22.54 -4.76 0.91
C GLU A 370 21.34 -3.86 0.60
N ILE A 371 20.31 -3.95 1.42
CA ILE A 371 19.04 -3.22 1.28
C ILE A 371 19.02 -1.88 2.03
N ARG A 372 20.14 -1.48 2.64
CA ARG A 372 20.32 -0.15 3.25
C ARG A 372 20.70 0.91 2.20
N PRO A 373 20.36 2.20 2.44
CA PRO A 373 19.56 2.69 3.56
C PRO A 373 18.05 2.43 3.37
N TYR A 374 17.31 2.36 4.47
CA TYR A 374 15.85 2.14 4.45
C TYR A 374 15.06 3.43 4.19
N GLY A 375 15.65 4.59 4.50
CA GLY A 375 15.10 5.91 4.20
C GLY A 375 16.06 6.74 3.36
N ASN A 376 15.53 7.75 2.69
CA ASN A 376 16.29 8.72 1.92
C ASN A 376 15.90 10.15 2.35
N PRO A 377 16.81 10.89 3.02
CA PRO A 377 16.59 12.28 3.42
C PRO A 377 16.20 13.24 2.29
N THR A 378 16.55 12.91 1.04
CA THR A 378 16.25 13.75 -0.13
C THR A 378 14.92 13.41 -0.80
N ALA A 379 14.27 12.32 -0.36
CA ALA A 379 12.97 11.90 -0.87
C ALA A 379 11.85 12.57 -0.06
N SER A 380 10.66 12.66 -0.66
CA SER A 380 9.49 13.20 0.03
C SER A 380 9.12 12.37 1.26
N ASP A 381 8.36 12.96 2.17
CA ASP A 381 7.81 12.31 3.35
C ASP A 381 7.04 11.02 2.98
N SER A 382 6.26 11.09 1.91
CA SER A 382 5.41 10.03 1.38
C SER A 382 6.24 8.89 0.80
N ALA A 383 7.35 9.21 0.11
CA ALA A 383 8.26 8.21 -0.43
C ALA A 383 9.03 7.49 0.68
N ASN A 384 9.36 8.19 1.76
CA ASN A 384 9.99 7.59 2.94
C ASN A 384 9.02 6.71 3.73
N LEU A 385 7.75 7.13 3.88
CA LEU A 385 6.73 6.31 4.49
C LEU A 385 6.47 5.03 3.68
N ASP A 386 6.38 5.15 2.35
CA ASP A 386 6.28 4.02 1.43
C ASP A 386 7.47 3.06 1.57
N SER A 387 8.69 3.59 1.65
CA SER A 387 9.91 2.79 1.80
C SER A 387 9.95 2.03 3.14
N ALA A 388 9.52 2.68 4.23
CA ALA A 388 9.42 2.04 5.54
C ALA A 388 8.34 0.95 5.57
N ALA A 389 7.17 1.22 4.98
CA ALA A 389 6.08 0.26 4.90
C ALA A 389 6.43 -0.95 4.02
N GLU A 390 7.05 -0.71 2.86
CA GLU A 390 7.55 -1.76 1.97
C GLU A 390 8.64 -2.60 2.66
N PHE A 391 9.57 -1.98 3.40
CA PHE A 391 10.57 -2.72 4.17
C PHE A 391 9.94 -3.66 5.22
N LEU A 392 8.92 -3.19 5.95
CA LEU A 392 8.19 -4.03 6.91
C LEU A 392 7.44 -5.17 6.22
N LEU A 393 6.77 -4.88 5.10
CA LEU A 393 6.07 -5.87 4.26
C LEU A 393 7.05 -6.96 3.80
N ARG A 394 8.16 -6.58 3.17
CA ARG A 394 9.19 -7.52 2.67
C ARG A 394 9.95 -8.24 3.79
N SER A 395 9.91 -7.69 5.01
CA SER A 395 10.41 -8.36 6.22
C SER A 395 9.46 -9.43 6.78
N GLY A 396 8.30 -9.66 6.14
CA GLY A 396 7.34 -10.74 6.48
C GLY A 396 6.07 -10.29 7.20
N ARG A 397 5.78 -8.98 7.24
CA ARG A 397 4.53 -8.45 7.81
C ARG A 397 3.48 -8.30 6.72
N SER A 398 2.20 -8.31 7.08
CA SER A 398 1.17 -7.91 6.12
C SER A 398 1.17 -6.38 5.94
N ALA A 399 0.60 -5.89 4.83
CA ALA A 399 0.52 -4.44 4.57
C ALA A 399 -0.28 -3.71 5.66
N GLU A 400 -1.31 -4.36 6.18
CA GLU A 400 -2.13 -3.88 7.30
C GLU A 400 -1.30 -3.76 8.57
N GLU A 401 -0.53 -4.79 8.92
CA GLU A 401 0.29 -4.78 10.13
C GLU A 401 1.40 -3.72 10.02
N ALA A 402 2.05 -3.61 8.86
CA ALA A 402 3.06 -2.59 8.62
C ALA A 402 2.51 -1.17 8.82
N LEU A 403 1.31 -0.89 8.29
CA LEU A 403 0.65 0.40 8.47
C LEU A 403 0.18 0.64 9.89
N MET A 404 -0.33 -0.37 10.60
CA MET A 404 -0.69 -0.25 12.02
C MET A 404 0.53 0.04 12.90
N ILE A 405 1.71 -0.49 12.54
CA ILE A 405 2.97 -0.22 13.25
C ILE A 405 3.44 1.22 13.00
N LEU A 406 3.42 1.67 11.74
CA LEU A 406 3.93 2.99 11.35
C LEU A 406 2.96 4.13 11.69
N VAL A 407 1.65 3.93 11.48
CA VAL A 407 0.58 4.92 11.68
C VAL A 407 -0.45 4.33 12.65
N PRO A 408 -0.10 4.19 13.95
CA PRO A 408 -0.94 3.53 14.94
C PRO A 408 -2.15 4.39 15.33
N GLU A 409 -3.28 3.71 15.58
CA GLU A 409 -4.53 4.39 15.91
C GLU A 409 -4.53 5.03 17.31
N GLY A 410 -5.52 5.90 17.53
CA GLY A 410 -5.79 6.46 18.87
C GLY A 410 -6.43 5.43 19.80
N TYR A 411 -5.66 4.42 20.24
CA TYR A 411 -6.22 3.25 20.93
C TYR A 411 -6.49 3.44 22.43
N LYS A 412 -5.86 4.43 23.08
CA LYS A 412 -6.03 4.64 24.52
C LYS A 412 -7.42 5.18 24.85
N ASN A 413 -8.03 4.63 25.90
CA ASN A 413 -9.39 4.96 26.36
C ASN A 413 -10.47 4.76 25.29
N HIS A 414 -10.23 3.93 24.27
CA HIS A 414 -11.20 3.61 23.24
C HIS A 414 -12.16 2.52 23.74
N PRO A 415 -13.44 2.83 24.07
CA PRO A 415 -14.32 1.89 24.74
C PRO A 415 -14.55 0.61 23.92
N THR A 416 -14.71 0.73 22.60
CA THR A 416 -14.87 -0.44 21.71
C THR A 416 -13.65 -1.34 21.72
N LEU A 417 -12.43 -0.81 21.58
CA LEU A 417 -11.21 -1.62 21.60
C LEU A 417 -11.01 -2.27 22.96
N SER A 418 -11.16 -1.52 24.06
CA SER A 418 -10.96 -2.06 25.40
C SER A 418 -11.96 -3.16 25.79
N ILE A 419 -13.19 -3.11 25.26
CA ILE A 419 -14.24 -4.08 25.60
C ILE A 419 -14.26 -5.25 24.61
N LYS A 420 -14.13 -4.97 23.31
CA LYS A 420 -14.38 -5.93 22.23
C LYS A 420 -13.09 -6.56 21.68
N TYR A 421 -11.98 -5.83 21.70
CA TYR A 421 -10.71 -6.22 21.06
C TYR A 421 -9.50 -5.88 21.95
N PRO A 422 -9.41 -6.40 23.18
CA PRO A 422 -8.29 -6.11 24.09
C PRO A 422 -6.93 -6.46 23.48
N GLU A 423 -6.86 -7.48 22.62
CA GLU A 423 -5.65 -7.87 21.89
C GLU A 423 -5.10 -6.77 20.97
N VAL A 424 -5.96 -5.88 20.46
CA VAL A 424 -5.55 -4.72 19.65
C VAL A 424 -4.85 -3.68 20.54
N VAL A 425 -5.33 -3.50 21.77
CA VAL A 425 -4.67 -2.63 22.75
C VAL A 425 -3.29 -3.20 23.10
N ASP A 426 -3.20 -4.50 23.35
CA ASP A 426 -1.93 -5.19 23.63
C ASP A 426 -0.94 -5.06 22.46
N PHE A 427 -1.42 -5.19 21.22
CA PHE A 427 -0.63 -4.97 20.01
C PHE A 427 0.00 -3.57 20.00
N TYR A 428 -0.80 -2.51 20.18
CA TYR A 428 -0.27 -1.15 20.18
C TYR A 428 0.60 -0.84 21.40
N ASP A 429 0.29 -1.42 22.57
CA ASP A 429 1.13 -1.30 23.76
C ASP A 429 2.49 -1.96 23.58
N TYR A 430 2.58 -3.03 22.80
CA TYR A 430 3.85 -3.64 22.41
C TYR A 430 4.62 -2.74 21.42
N TYR A 431 3.99 -2.29 20.33
CA TYR A 431 4.70 -1.56 19.27
C TYR A 431 5.07 -0.12 19.62
N LYS A 432 4.35 0.55 20.54
CA LYS A 432 4.68 1.93 20.95
C LYS A 432 6.11 2.10 21.48
N GLY A 433 6.72 1.03 21.99
CA GLY A 433 8.10 1.02 22.49
C GLY A 433 9.14 0.65 21.44
N GLN A 434 8.72 0.15 20.27
CA GLN A 434 9.60 -0.37 19.22
C GLN A 434 9.67 0.57 18.01
N MET A 435 8.52 1.12 17.59
CA MET A 435 8.39 2.03 16.47
C MET A 435 7.67 3.30 16.90
N GLU A 436 8.29 4.44 16.66
CA GLU A 436 7.64 5.74 16.83
C GLU A 436 6.61 5.99 15.72
N PRO A 437 5.47 6.66 16.02
CA PRO A 437 4.47 6.98 15.01
C PRO A 437 5.01 7.93 13.93
N TRP A 438 4.71 7.60 12.68
CA TRP A 438 4.83 8.48 11.53
C TRP A 438 3.59 9.37 11.48
N ASP A 439 3.61 10.43 12.29
CA ASP A 439 2.44 11.24 12.61
C ASP A 439 2.29 12.46 11.69
N GLY A 440 1.06 12.91 11.55
CA GLY A 440 0.63 13.98 10.65
C GLY A 440 -0.70 13.65 9.97
N PRO A 441 -1.36 14.63 9.31
CA PRO A 441 -2.58 14.36 8.57
C PRO A 441 -2.32 13.33 7.48
N ALA A 442 -3.06 12.21 7.45
CA ALA A 442 -2.84 11.17 6.45
C ALA A 442 -4.14 10.44 6.09
N LEU A 443 -4.41 10.35 4.79
CA LEU A 443 -5.20 9.28 4.20
C LEU A 443 -4.25 8.49 3.30
N LEU A 444 -3.99 7.25 3.70
CA LEU A 444 -3.15 6.30 2.99
C LEU A 444 -4.05 5.31 2.28
N LEU A 445 -3.88 5.17 0.97
CA LEU A 445 -4.39 4.04 0.22
C LEU A 445 -3.24 3.11 -0.08
N PHE A 446 -3.45 1.80 0.01
CA PHE A 446 -2.36 0.86 -0.15
C PHE A 446 -2.79 -0.40 -0.89
N SER A 447 -1.84 -1.01 -1.59
CA SER A 447 -2.02 -2.34 -2.16
C SER A 447 -0.68 -3.05 -2.33
N ASP A 448 -0.61 -4.29 -1.84
CA ASP A 448 0.46 -5.26 -2.14
C ASP A 448 0.09 -6.16 -3.35
N GLY A 449 -1.04 -5.85 -4.01
CA GLY A 449 -1.63 -6.62 -5.10
C GLY A 449 -2.47 -7.83 -4.66
N LYS A 450 -2.41 -8.20 -3.37
CA LYS A 450 -3.28 -9.22 -2.74
C LYS A 450 -4.35 -8.60 -1.86
N THR A 451 -4.14 -7.38 -1.39
CA THR A 451 -5.08 -6.59 -0.62
C THR A 451 -5.09 -5.18 -1.18
N VAL A 452 -6.25 -4.53 -1.17
CA VAL A 452 -6.36 -3.09 -1.33
C VAL A 452 -7.08 -2.49 -0.13
N GLY A 453 -6.58 -1.36 0.37
CA GLY A 453 -7.14 -0.76 1.58
C GLY A 453 -6.89 0.73 1.73
N ALA A 454 -7.47 1.28 2.81
CA ALA A 454 -7.33 2.64 3.28
C ALA A 454 -6.97 2.66 4.77
N CYS A 455 -6.03 3.52 5.15
CA CYS A 455 -5.65 3.81 6.53
C CYS A 455 -5.74 5.32 6.76
N LEU A 456 -6.36 5.74 7.86
CA LEU A 456 -6.38 7.13 8.31
C LEU A 456 -5.34 7.36 9.39
N ASP A 457 -4.86 8.59 9.50
CA ASP A 457 -4.10 9.03 10.66
C ASP A 457 -4.94 8.93 11.95
N ARG A 458 -4.23 8.96 13.09
CA ARG A 458 -4.84 8.82 14.42
C ARG A 458 -5.96 9.79 14.75
N ASN A 459 -5.97 10.95 14.12
CA ASN A 459 -6.94 12.01 14.36
C ASN A 459 -7.97 12.12 13.23
N GLY A 460 -7.85 11.31 12.16
CA GLY A 460 -8.72 11.34 11.00
C GLY A 460 -8.75 12.71 10.30
N LEU A 461 -7.59 13.35 10.16
CA LEU A 461 -7.48 14.74 9.69
C LEU A 461 -7.74 14.89 8.19
N ARG A 462 -7.73 13.78 7.44
CA ARG A 462 -7.99 13.76 6.00
C ARG A 462 -9.33 13.11 5.68
N PRO A 463 -10.11 13.69 4.74
CA PRO A 463 -11.41 13.15 4.42
C PRO A 463 -11.27 11.83 3.69
N ALA A 464 -12.02 10.82 4.13
CA ALA A 464 -12.22 9.57 3.40
C ALA A 464 -13.72 9.25 3.33
N ARG A 465 -14.19 8.94 2.13
CA ARG A 465 -15.57 8.57 1.84
C ARG A 465 -15.55 7.28 1.04
N TYR A 466 -16.55 6.44 1.26
CA TYR A 466 -16.67 5.20 0.51
C TYR A 466 -18.12 4.93 0.11
N TRP A 467 -18.28 4.11 -0.92
CA TRP A 467 -19.56 3.60 -1.37
C TRP A 467 -19.38 2.23 -2.03
N ARG A 468 -20.47 1.46 -2.03
CA ARG A 468 -20.56 0.14 -2.67
C ARG A 468 -21.72 0.14 -3.65
N THR A 469 -21.46 -0.37 -4.84
CA THR A 469 -22.46 -0.54 -5.90
C THR A 469 -23.10 -1.94 -5.82
N SER A 470 -24.22 -2.12 -6.52
CA SER A 470 -24.96 -3.39 -6.57
C SER A 470 -24.18 -4.56 -7.20
N ASP A 471 -23.18 -4.25 -8.02
CA ASP A 471 -22.27 -5.20 -8.68
C ASP A 471 -20.97 -5.42 -7.89
N ASN A 472 -20.99 -5.18 -6.57
CA ASN A 472 -19.89 -5.48 -5.66
C ASN A 472 -18.59 -4.73 -5.97
N VAL A 473 -18.68 -3.54 -6.54
CA VAL A 473 -17.54 -2.61 -6.63
C VAL A 473 -17.57 -1.66 -5.44
N VAL A 474 -16.43 -1.50 -4.78
CA VAL A 474 -16.20 -0.51 -3.74
C VAL A 474 -15.31 0.58 -4.27
N TYR A 475 -15.65 1.80 -3.92
CA TYR A 475 -14.88 2.98 -4.21
C TYR A 475 -14.58 3.67 -2.89
N VAL A 476 -13.36 4.16 -2.75
CA VAL A 476 -12.95 5.05 -1.68
C VAL A 476 -12.34 6.28 -2.32
N ALA A 477 -12.71 7.47 -1.85
CA ALA A 477 -12.06 8.69 -2.30
C ALA A 477 -12.05 9.79 -1.23
N SER A 478 -11.17 10.76 -1.43
CA SER A 478 -11.10 11.97 -0.60
C SER A 478 -12.33 12.88 -0.71
N GLU A 479 -13.13 12.75 -1.77
CA GLU A 479 -14.37 13.51 -1.97
C GLU A 479 -15.50 12.65 -2.54
N VAL A 480 -16.76 13.04 -2.26
CA VAL A 480 -17.94 12.34 -2.80
C VAL A 480 -18.18 12.68 -4.28
N ARG A 481 -17.81 13.88 -4.72
CA ARG A 481 -18.15 14.37 -6.07
C ARG A 481 -17.45 13.61 -7.18
N SER A 482 -16.34 12.93 -6.89
CA SER A 482 -15.59 12.18 -7.88
C SER A 482 -16.35 10.99 -8.48
N VAL A 483 -17.44 10.55 -7.84
CA VAL A 483 -18.19 9.36 -8.29
C VAL A 483 -19.68 9.62 -8.47
N SER A 484 -20.17 10.84 -8.24
CA SER A 484 -21.57 11.21 -8.56
C SER A 484 -21.94 11.01 -10.04
N PHE A 485 -20.96 10.96 -10.94
CA PHE A 485 -21.16 10.71 -12.37
C PHE A 485 -21.26 9.23 -12.76
N ILE A 486 -20.89 8.28 -11.89
CA ILE A 486 -20.81 6.82 -12.22
C ILE A 486 -22.19 6.11 -12.06
N THR A 487 -23.30 6.87 -12.07
CA THR A 487 -24.69 6.43 -12.30
C THR A 487 -25.39 5.48 -11.30
N SER A 488 -26.71 5.70 -11.16
CA SER A 488 -27.89 4.91 -10.72
C SER A 488 -27.85 3.66 -9.80
N LYS A 489 -26.70 3.06 -9.49
CA LYS A 489 -26.59 1.72 -8.84
C LYS A 489 -26.07 1.75 -7.39
N PHE A 490 -26.20 2.87 -6.69
CA PHE A 490 -25.73 2.97 -5.31
C PHE A 490 -26.64 2.20 -4.35
N LEU A 491 -26.06 1.24 -3.62
CA LEU A 491 -26.73 0.58 -2.48
C LEU A 491 -26.55 1.39 -1.18
N MET A 492 -25.41 2.07 -1.01
CA MET A 492 -25.14 2.94 0.14
C MET A 492 -24.37 4.19 -0.30
N PHE A 493 -24.89 5.37 0.04
CA PHE A 493 -24.33 6.66 -0.38
C PHE A 493 -23.48 7.31 0.73
N GLY A 494 -22.22 7.62 0.43
CA GLY A 494 -21.45 8.70 1.06
C GLY A 494 -21.20 8.64 2.57
N LYS A 495 -21.04 7.45 3.17
CA LYS A 495 -20.66 7.35 4.58
C LYS A 495 -19.21 7.80 4.80
N SER A 496 -18.94 8.45 5.93
CA SER A 496 -17.55 8.64 6.39
C SER A 496 -16.93 7.27 6.62
N LEU A 497 -15.72 7.06 6.10
CA LEU A 497 -15.01 5.80 6.31
C LEU A 497 -14.88 5.49 7.82
N SER A 498 -14.56 6.51 8.62
CA SER A 498 -14.51 6.44 10.09
C SER A 498 -15.83 6.01 10.75
N ALA A 499 -16.98 6.38 10.18
CA ALA A 499 -18.30 6.05 10.73
C ALA A 499 -18.73 4.62 10.40
N TRP A 500 -18.14 3.99 9.39
CA TRP A 500 -18.42 2.61 9.04
C TRP A 500 -17.41 1.63 9.62
N MET A 501 -16.20 2.10 9.90
CA MET A 501 -15.19 1.35 10.63
C MET A 501 -15.54 1.16 12.14
N ASP A 502 -16.71 1.61 12.62
CA ASP A 502 -17.08 1.60 14.05
C ASP A 502 -16.00 2.23 14.97
N GLY A 503 -15.24 3.19 14.45
CA GLY A 503 -14.11 3.83 15.12
C GLY A 503 -12.72 3.28 14.78
N ALA A 504 -12.61 2.16 14.05
CA ALA A 504 -11.32 1.66 13.57
C ALA A 504 -10.72 2.60 12.50
N GLN A 505 -9.40 2.57 12.33
CA GLN A 505 -8.68 3.46 11.39
C GLN A 505 -8.15 2.79 10.13
N LEU A 506 -8.29 1.47 10.03
CA LEU A 506 -7.82 0.67 8.90
C LEU A 506 -8.97 -0.15 8.30
N TRP A 507 -9.09 -0.09 6.97
CA TRP A 507 -10.03 -0.90 6.21
C TRP A 507 -9.36 -1.47 4.98
N PHE A 508 -9.67 -2.73 4.68
CA PHE A 508 -9.08 -3.41 3.55
C PHE A 508 -9.99 -4.52 3.03
N VAL A 509 -9.74 -4.93 1.79
CA VAL A 509 -10.39 -6.06 1.15
C VAL A 509 -9.32 -6.99 0.60
N PRO A 510 -9.37 -8.29 0.92
CA PRO A 510 -8.52 -9.27 0.26
C PRO A 510 -8.96 -9.42 -1.20
N LEU A 511 -8.02 -9.23 -2.12
CA LEU A 511 -8.10 -9.61 -3.52
C LEU A 511 -7.73 -11.10 -3.59
N ALA A 512 -8.73 -11.99 -3.66
CA ALA A 512 -8.49 -13.43 -3.69
C ALA A 512 -7.61 -13.81 -4.90
N LEU A 513 -6.39 -14.29 -4.68
CA LEU A 513 -5.52 -14.82 -5.74
C LEU A 513 -6.27 -15.90 -6.52
N CYS A 514 -6.48 -15.70 -7.84
CA CYS A 514 -7.00 -16.72 -8.74
C CYS A 514 -5.88 -17.60 -9.29
#